data_AF-A0A7S1HA31-F1
#
_entry.id   AF-A0A7S1HA31-F1
#
_cell.length_a   1.000
_cell.length_b   1.000
_cell.length_c   1.000
_cell.angle_alpha   90.00
_cell.angle_beta   90.00
_cell.angle_gamma   90.00
#
_symmetry.space_group_name_H-M   'P 1'
#
loop_
_entity.id
_entity.type
_entity.pdbx_description
1 polymer ?
#
loop_
_entity_poly.entity_id
_entity_poly.type
_entity_poly.pdbx_seq_one_letter_code
_entity_poly.pdbx_strand_id
1 'polypeptide(L)'
;LEGALEEALAREKALDVEKGVVEETQGMLREAQEQLERAQQEAQTAKASDPDEVRELREELEEVQERLGGREKALEEALERVMELEGSLEETQKEAENARKEAQQGAGEALEREREDARVLLRDAQRGREEAQEALDEALRKLDAQTRENESIQGALEEAQRA
;
A
#
# COMPACT_ATOMS: atom_id res chain seq x y z
N LEU A 1 -3.94 1.13 -7.18
CA LEU A 1 -2.89 0.63 -6.26
C LEU A 1 -1.56 0.43 -6.98
N GLU A 2 -1.51 -0.27 -8.13
CA GLU A 2 -0.26 -0.41 -8.90
C GLU A 2 0.39 0.94 -9.27
N GLY A 3 -0.36 1.90 -9.84
CA GLY A 3 0.21 3.21 -10.21
C GLY A 3 0.78 4.03 -9.03
N ALA A 4 0.14 3.97 -7.85
CA ALA A 4 0.61 4.68 -6.67
C ALA A 4 1.88 4.04 -6.06
N LEU A 5 2.02 2.72 -6.18
CA LEU A 5 3.23 2.00 -5.77
C LEU A 5 4.40 2.30 -6.72
N GLU A 6 4.15 2.34 -8.02
CA GLU A 6 5.16 2.72 -9.02
C GLU A 6 5.64 4.16 -8.81
N GLU A 7 4.72 5.07 -8.52
CA GLU A 7 5.04 6.47 -8.23
C GLU A 7 5.83 6.63 -6.91
N ALA A 8 5.46 5.91 -5.85
CA ALA A 8 6.22 5.88 -4.61
C ALA A 8 7.65 5.34 -4.80
N LEU A 9 7.80 4.26 -5.57
CA LEU A 9 9.10 3.69 -5.93
C LEU A 9 9.96 4.66 -6.75
N ALA A 10 9.34 5.44 -7.64
CA ALA A 10 10.04 6.46 -8.41
C ALA A 10 10.53 7.60 -7.50
N ARG A 11 9.68 8.05 -6.56
CA ARG A 11 10.03 9.09 -5.57
C ARG A 11 11.12 8.63 -4.60
N GLU A 12 11.08 7.38 -4.14
CA GLU A 12 12.12 6.78 -3.30
C GLU A 12 13.48 6.74 -4.02
N LYS A 13 13.51 6.32 -5.29
CA LYS A 13 14.73 6.37 -6.09
C LYS A 13 15.26 7.79 -6.30
N ALA A 14 14.37 8.76 -6.53
CA ALA A 14 14.75 10.16 -6.64
C ALA A 14 15.35 10.69 -5.34
N LEU A 15 14.78 10.29 -4.20
CA LEU A 15 15.28 10.65 -2.87
C LEU A 15 16.69 10.09 -2.62
N ASP A 16 16.95 8.83 -2.99
CA ASP A 16 18.27 8.24 -2.87
C ASP A 16 19.32 8.97 -3.73
N VAL A 17 18.93 9.39 -4.94
CA VAL A 17 19.81 10.18 -5.82
C VAL A 17 20.12 11.54 -5.20
N GLU A 18 19.11 12.28 -4.75
CA GLU A 18 19.31 13.61 -4.15
C GLU A 18 20.10 13.52 -2.83
N LYS A 19 19.91 12.46 -2.03
CA LYS A 19 20.76 12.19 -0.85
C LYS A 19 22.22 11.96 -1.24
N GLY A 20 22.48 11.22 -2.32
CA GLY A 20 23.83 11.07 -2.87
C GLY A 20 24.45 12.39 -3.32
N VAL A 21 23.66 13.27 -3.95
CA VAL A 21 24.09 14.63 -4.35
C VAL A 21 24.45 15.48 -3.12
N VAL A 22 23.65 15.40 -2.04
CA VAL A 22 23.96 16.08 -0.78
C VAL A 22 25.28 15.58 -0.20
N GLU A 23 25.51 14.27 -0.13
CA GLU A 23 26.75 13.69 0.39
C GLU A 23 27.98 14.13 -0.43
N GLU A 24 27.89 14.08 -1.75
CA GLU A 24 28.95 14.53 -2.65
C GLU A 24 29.24 16.03 -2.47
N THR A 25 28.19 16.84 -2.39
CA THR A 25 28.30 18.30 -2.22
C THR A 25 28.89 18.68 -0.87
N GLN A 26 28.55 17.95 0.21
CA GLN A 26 29.18 18.11 1.52
C GLN A 26 30.66 17.73 1.50
N GLY A 27 31.03 16.65 0.80
CA GLY A 27 32.43 16.25 0.61
C GLY A 27 33.22 17.36 -0.09
N MET A 28 32.69 17.87 -1.20
CA MET A 28 33.24 19.01 -1.90
C MET A 28 33.32 20.26 -1.01
N LEU A 29 32.31 20.56 -0.22
CA LEU A 29 32.33 21.72 0.67
C LEU A 29 33.45 21.61 1.71
N ARG A 30 33.64 20.43 2.31
CA ARG A 30 34.75 20.17 3.24
C ARG A 30 36.11 20.37 2.57
N GLU A 31 36.30 19.86 1.36
CA GLU A 31 37.55 20.07 0.61
C GLU A 31 37.82 21.56 0.32
N ALA A 32 36.78 22.33 -0.04
CA ALA A 32 36.92 23.76 -0.27
C ALA A 32 37.26 24.52 1.03
N GLN A 33 36.70 24.11 2.16
CA GLN A 33 37.02 24.67 3.48
C GLN A 33 38.48 24.39 3.86
N GLU A 34 38.96 23.17 3.63
CA GLU A 34 40.37 22.83 3.86
C GLU A 34 41.32 23.64 2.96
N GLN A 35 40.95 23.87 1.69
CA GLN A 35 41.72 24.71 0.77
C GLN A 35 41.74 26.17 1.24
N LEU A 36 40.61 26.70 1.70
CA LEU A 36 40.52 28.05 2.24
C LEU A 36 41.42 28.22 3.47
N GLU A 37 41.40 27.25 4.39
CA GLU A 37 42.24 27.27 5.58
C GLU A 37 43.74 27.25 5.23
N ARG A 38 44.14 26.42 4.25
CA ARG A 38 45.53 26.40 3.73
C ARG A 38 45.93 27.72 3.10
N ALA A 39 45.11 28.25 2.18
CA ALA A 39 45.38 29.53 1.51
C ALA A 39 45.48 30.69 2.53
N GLN A 40 44.64 30.69 3.56
CA GLN A 40 44.71 31.67 4.65
C GLN A 40 46.01 31.54 5.46
N GLN A 41 46.46 30.31 5.75
CA GLN A 41 47.69 30.06 6.48
C GLN A 41 48.92 30.48 5.66
N GLU A 42 48.95 30.15 4.37
CA GLU A 42 49.99 30.55 3.42
C GLU A 42 50.06 32.08 3.30
N ALA A 43 48.93 32.74 3.08
CA ALA A 43 48.83 34.20 3.05
C ALA A 43 49.32 34.87 4.35
N GLN A 44 49.10 34.25 5.51
CA GLN A 44 49.63 34.76 6.79
C GLN A 44 51.16 34.64 6.87
N THR A 45 51.74 33.56 6.32
CA THR A 45 53.20 33.36 6.31
C THR A 45 53.92 34.17 5.24
N ALA A 46 53.34 34.34 4.05
CA ALA A 46 53.90 35.09 2.93
C ALA A 46 53.94 36.61 3.15
N LYS A 47 53.08 37.11 4.07
CA LYS A 47 53.00 38.53 4.47
C LYS A 47 54.33 39.13 4.97
N ALA A 48 55.37 38.31 5.15
CA ALA A 48 56.71 38.71 5.56
C ALA A 48 57.73 38.94 4.40
N SER A 49 57.47 38.52 3.15
CA SER A 49 58.58 38.34 2.19
C SER A 49 58.43 38.95 0.78
N ASP A 50 57.25 39.04 0.15
CA ASP A 50 57.12 39.59 -1.22
C ASP A 50 55.70 40.17 -1.53
N PRO A 51 55.56 41.43 -2.02
CA PRO A 51 54.28 42.01 -2.42
C PRO A 51 53.55 41.29 -3.57
N ASP A 52 54.27 40.69 -4.52
CA ASP A 52 53.67 39.99 -5.67
C ASP A 52 53.07 38.65 -5.22
N GLU A 53 53.77 37.92 -4.35
CA GLU A 53 53.28 36.68 -3.73
C GLU A 53 52.02 36.92 -2.87
N VAL A 54 51.96 38.05 -2.15
CA VAL A 54 50.77 38.46 -1.38
C VAL A 54 49.59 38.80 -2.29
N ARG A 55 49.82 39.26 -3.53
CA ARG A 55 48.77 39.55 -4.49
C ARG A 55 48.20 38.26 -5.08
N GLU A 56 49.06 37.35 -5.54
CA GLU A 56 48.63 36.05 -6.07
C GLU A 56 47.81 35.26 -5.03
N LEU A 57 48.29 35.21 -3.78
CA LEU A 57 47.56 34.56 -2.69
C LEU A 57 46.20 35.20 -2.39
N ARG A 58 46.01 36.51 -2.63
CA ARG A 58 44.70 37.15 -2.47
C ARG A 58 43.74 36.77 -3.59
N GLU A 59 44.22 36.71 -4.83
CA GLU A 59 43.43 36.29 -5.99
C GLU A 59 42.97 34.83 -5.77
N GLU A 60 43.86 33.94 -5.33
CA GLU A 60 43.53 32.54 -5.01
C GLU A 60 42.52 32.42 -3.85
N LEU A 61 42.65 33.24 -2.81
CA LEU A 61 41.73 33.23 -1.67
C LEU A 61 40.32 33.70 -2.06
N GLU A 62 40.21 34.65 -2.99
CA GLU A 62 38.94 35.12 -3.55
C GLU A 62 38.27 34.03 -4.41
N GLU A 63 39.03 33.34 -5.27
CA GLU A 63 38.53 32.20 -6.05
C GLU A 63 38.03 31.05 -5.16
N VAL A 64 38.77 30.71 -4.09
CA VAL A 64 38.34 29.67 -3.16
C VAL A 64 37.06 30.08 -2.42
N GLN A 65 36.94 31.34 -2.01
CA GLN A 65 35.73 31.86 -1.37
C GLN A 65 34.50 31.82 -2.29
N GLU A 66 34.65 32.19 -3.57
CA GLU A 66 33.56 32.11 -4.54
C GLU A 66 33.10 30.66 -4.76
N ARG A 67 34.05 29.73 -4.89
CA ARG A 67 33.75 28.30 -4.99
C ARG A 67 33.03 27.75 -3.75
N LEU A 68 33.41 28.23 -2.57
CA LEU A 68 32.78 27.85 -1.31
C LEU A 68 31.32 28.31 -1.25
N GLY A 69 31.06 29.58 -1.57
CA GLY A 69 29.70 30.12 -1.62
C GLY A 69 28.82 29.42 -2.67
N GLY A 70 29.39 29.07 -3.83
CA GLY A 70 28.70 28.26 -4.83
C GLY A 70 28.33 26.86 -4.33
N ARG A 71 29.22 26.20 -3.59
CA ARG A 71 28.98 24.87 -3.00
C ARG A 71 27.97 24.91 -1.86
N GLU A 72 27.99 25.95 -1.02
CA GLU A 72 26.99 26.16 0.05
C GLU A 72 25.58 26.31 -0.53
N LYS A 73 25.44 27.12 -1.60
CA LYS A 73 24.16 27.29 -2.28
C LYS A 73 23.67 25.98 -2.92
N ALA A 74 24.55 25.22 -3.57
CA ALA A 74 24.19 23.94 -4.15
C ALA A 74 23.74 22.92 -3.08
N LEU A 75 24.36 22.96 -1.89
CA LEU A 75 23.95 22.13 -0.77
C LEU A 75 22.56 22.51 -0.24
N GLU A 76 22.28 23.80 -0.13
CA GLU A 76 20.97 24.30 0.30
C GLU A 76 19.86 23.85 -0.67
N GLU A 77 20.06 24.02 -1.98
CA GLU A 77 19.11 23.58 -3.02
C GLU A 77 18.87 22.06 -2.99
N ALA A 78 19.92 21.26 -2.77
CA ALA A 78 19.80 19.81 -2.69
C ALA A 78 19.02 19.37 -1.42
N LEU A 79 19.24 20.04 -0.28
CA LEU A 79 18.51 19.77 0.96
C LEU A 79 17.02 20.14 0.84
N GLU A 80 16.69 21.24 0.16
CA GLU A 80 15.30 21.60 -0.13
C GLU A 80 14.58 20.50 -0.93
N ARG A 81 15.22 19.99 -1.99
CA ARG A 81 14.65 18.88 -2.79
C ARG A 81 14.46 17.61 -1.99
N VAL A 82 15.41 17.27 -1.11
CA VAL A 82 15.27 16.11 -0.21
C VAL A 82 14.05 16.28 0.68
N MET A 83 13.84 17.46 1.29
CA MET A 83 12.67 17.72 2.13
C MET A 83 11.35 17.63 1.35
N GLU A 84 11.31 18.17 0.13
CA GLU A 84 10.12 18.08 -0.74
C GLU A 84 9.79 16.63 -1.10
N LEU A 85 10.79 15.83 -1.46
CA LEU A 85 10.63 14.41 -1.78
C LEU A 85 10.17 13.60 -0.57
N GLU A 86 10.71 13.87 0.62
CA GLU A 86 10.30 13.20 1.86
C GLU A 86 8.84 13.53 2.22
N GLY A 87 8.44 14.80 2.14
CA GLY A 87 7.05 15.21 2.38
C GLY A 87 6.08 14.57 1.38
N SER A 88 6.43 14.58 0.10
CA SER A 88 5.64 13.96 -0.96
C SER A 88 5.50 12.43 -0.79
N LEU A 89 6.56 11.77 -0.32
CA LEU A 89 6.53 10.33 -0.04
C LEU A 89 5.60 10.02 1.14
N GLU A 90 5.62 10.84 2.21
CA GLU A 90 4.73 10.69 3.37
C GLU A 90 3.25 10.81 2.97
N GLU A 91 2.90 11.78 2.12
CA GLU A 91 1.54 11.94 1.60
C GLU A 91 1.10 10.71 0.80
N THR A 92 1.95 10.21 -0.09
CA THR A 92 1.67 9.01 -0.90
C THR A 92 1.41 7.79 0.00
N GLN A 93 2.20 7.63 1.06
CA GLN A 93 2.02 6.54 2.02
C GLN A 93 0.69 6.64 2.76
N LYS A 94 0.30 7.84 3.20
CA LYS A 94 -1.00 8.08 3.85
C LYS A 94 -2.17 7.77 2.91
N GLU A 95 -2.10 8.21 1.67
CA GLU A 95 -3.11 7.91 0.65
C GLU A 95 -3.23 6.41 0.38
N ALA A 96 -2.10 5.72 0.24
CA ALA A 96 -2.07 4.27 0.05
C ALA A 96 -2.67 3.52 1.25
N GLU A 97 -2.39 3.96 2.48
CA GLU A 97 -2.95 3.36 3.69
C GLU A 97 -4.47 3.56 3.78
N ASN A 98 -4.95 4.75 3.46
CA ASN A 98 -6.39 5.07 3.44
C ASN A 98 -7.12 4.25 2.38
N ALA A 99 -6.59 4.19 1.15
CA ALA A 99 -7.15 3.37 0.08
C ALA A 99 -7.21 1.88 0.46
N ARG A 100 -6.19 1.38 1.18
CA ARG A 100 -6.19 0.01 1.71
C ARG A 100 -7.28 -0.21 2.76
N LYS A 101 -7.46 0.73 3.69
CA LYS A 101 -8.51 0.65 4.73
C LYS A 101 -9.90 0.64 4.11
N GLU A 102 -10.15 1.53 3.16
CA GLU A 102 -11.43 1.60 2.42
C GLU A 102 -11.70 0.31 1.65
N ALA A 103 -10.70 -0.22 0.93
CA ALA A 103 -10.85 -1.47 0.20
C ALA A 103 -11.15 -2.66 1.13
N GLN A 104 -10.51 -2.72 2.30
CA GLN A 104 -10.75 -3.77 3.29
C GLN A 104 -12.15 -3.67 3.91
N GLN A 105 -12.60 -2.46 4.22
CA GLN A 105 -13.95 -2.22 4.75
C GLN A 105 -15.01 -2.60 3.71
N GLY A 106 -14.88 -2.11 2.46
CA GLY A 106 -15.82 -2.42 1.39
C GLY A 106 -15.90 -3.93 1.08
N ALA A 107 -14.75 -4.61 1.04
CA ALA A 107 -14.71 -6.06 0.85
C ALA A 107 -15.35 -6.82 2.04
N GLY A 108 -15.12 -6.36 3.27
CA GLY A 108 -15.71 -6.94 4.47
C GLY A 108 -17.24 -6.82 4.48
N GLU A 109 -17.77 -5.64 4.19
CA GLU A 109 -19.23 -5.39 4.11
C GLU A 109 -19.91 -6.20 2.99
N ALA A 110 -19.27 -6.32 1.83
CA ALA A 110 -19.80 -7.09 0.72
C ALA A 110 -19.87 -8.59 1.05
N LEU A 111 -18.81 -9.14 1.64
CA LEU A 111 -18.77 -10.53 2.07
C LEU A 111 -19.80 -10.82 3.18
N GLU A 112 -20.02 -9.88 4.09
CA GLU A 112 -21.02 -10.03 5.15
C GLU A 112 -22.44 -10.06 4.58
N ARG A 113 -22.77 -9.16 3.64
CA ARG A 113 -24.05 -9.19 2.93
C ARG A 113 -24.27 -10.50 2.17
N GLU A 114 -23.28 -10.94 1.39
CA GLU A 114 -23.38 -12.18 0.63
C GLU A 114 -23.55 -13.41 1.54
N ARG A 115 -22.88 -13.41 2.70
CA ARG A 115 -23.06 -14.46 3.71
C ARG A 115 -24.44 -14.44 4.35
N GLU A 116 -25.01 -13.25 4.58
CA GLU A 116 -26.37 -13.10 5.10
C GLU A 116 -27.40 -13.59 4.07
N ASP A 117 -27.26 -13.20 2.80
CA ASP A 117 -28.13 -13.67 1.71
C ASP A 117 -28.05 -15.19 1.55
N ALA A 118 -26.83 -15.76 1.58
CA ALA A 118 -26.63 -17.21 1.54
C ALA A 118 -27.28 -17.94 2.73
N ARG A 119 -27.30 -17.32 3.93
CA ARG A 119 -27.98 -17.87 5.11
C ARG A 119 -29.49 -17.85 4.95
N VAL A 120 -30.06 -16.79 4.38
CA VAL A 120 -31.50 -16.70 4.10
C VAL A 120 -31.90 -17.78 3.09
N LEU A 121 -31.19 -17.90 1.97
CA LEU A 121 -31.44 -18.94 0.97
C LEU A 121 -31.35 -20.35 1.54
N LEU A 122 -30.36 -20.61 2.41
CA LEU A 122 -30.23 -21.91 3.08
C LEU A 122 -31.44 -22.20 3.98
N ARG A 123 -31.91 -21.21 4.73
CA ARG A 123 -33.08 -21.36 5.61
C ARG A 123 -34.35 -21.65 4.80
N ASP A 124 -34.55 -20.92 3.70
CA ASP A 124 -35.71 -21.12 2.83
C ASP A 124 -35.67 -22.50 2.16
N ALA A 125 -34.49 -22.95 1.72
CA ALA A 125 -34.32 -24.29 1.17
C ALA A 125 -34.57 -25.39 2.22
N GLN A 126 -34.12 -25.20 3.46
CA GLN A 126 -34.38 -26.14 4.57
C GLN A 126 -35.88 -26.24 4.86
N ARG A 127 -36.57 -25.11 4.91
CA ARG A 127 -38.02 -25.06 5.10
C ARG A 127 -38.76 -25.75 3.95
N GLY A 128 -38.41 -25.45 2.71
CA GLY A 128 -39.01 -26.11 1.55
C GLY A 128 -38.77 -27.62 1.55
N ARG A 129 -37.62 -28.09 2.04
CA ARG A 129 -37.35 -29.51 2.25
C ARG A 129 -38.26 -30.12 3.31
N GLU A 130 -38.45 -29.44 4.45
CA GLU A 130 -39.36 -29.90 5.51
C GLU A 130 -40.80 -30.00 5.02
N GLU A 131 -41.29 -28.96 4.33
CA GLU A 131 -42.63 -28.95 3.72
C GLU A 131 -42.80 -30.08 2.69
N ALA A 132 -41.79 -30.35 1.87
CA ALA A 132 -41.81 -31.46 0.91
C ALA A 132 -41.78 -32.84 1.60
N GLN A 133 -41.04 -32.97 2.70
CA GLN A 133 -40.99 -34.21 3.50
C GLN A 133 -42.36 -34.48 4.14
N GLU A 134 -43.01 -33.46 4.71
CA GLU A 134 -44.36 -33.58 5.27
C GLU A 134 -45.39 -34.00 4.22
N ALA A 135 -45.32 -33.41 3.01
CA ALA A 135 -46.19 -33.78 1.90
C ALA A 135 -45.98 -35.24 1.45
N LEU A 136 -44.73 -35.71 1.44
CA LEU A 136 -44.39 -37.10 1.14
C LEU A 136 -44.96 -38.05 2.20
N ASP A 137 -44.78 -37.74 3.48
CA ASP A 137 -45.32 -38.54 4.59
C ASP A 137 -46.84 -38.61 4.54
N GLU A 138 -47.51 -37.51 4.19
CA GLU A 138 -48.97 -37.49 4.01
C GLU A 138 -49.40 -38.37 2.82
N ALA A 139 -48.69 -38.29 1.69
CA ALA A 139 -48.97 -39.11 0.52
C ALA A 139 -48.81 -40.61 0.81
N LEU A 140 -47.75 -40.99 1.54
CA LEU A 140 -47.52 -42.37 1.97
C LEU A 140 -48.64 -42.88 2.88
N ARG A 141 -49.09 -42.07 3.85
CA ARG A 141 -50.24 -42.44 4.71
C ARG A 141 -51.52 -42.66 3.92
N LYS A 142 -51.79 -41.83 2.91
CA LYS A 142 -52.96 -41.99 2.03
C LYS A 142 -52.85 -43.27 1.20
N LEU A 143 -51.65 -43.57 0.68
CA LEU A 143 -51.39 -44.80 -0.06
C LEU A 143 -51.60 -46.05 0.81
N ASP A 144 -51.12 -46.04 2.06
CA ASP A 144 -51.33 -47.14 3.01
C ASP A 144 -52.83 -47.34 3.32
N ALA A 145 -53.56 -46.24 3.51
CA ALA A 145 -55.00 -46.31 3.75
C ALA A 145 -55.75 -46.92 2.55
N GLN A 146 -55.43 -46.47 1.33
CA GLN A 146 -56.00 -47.03 0.09
C GLN A 146 -55.63 -48.50 -0.11
N THR A 147 -54.41 -48.90 0.25
CA THR A 147 -53.97 -50.30 0.13
C THR A 147 -54.80 -51.20 1.03
N ARG A 148 -54.99 -50.80 2.30
CA ARG A 148 -55.84 -51.54 3.25
C ARG A 148 -57.30 -51.61 2.81
N GLU A 149 -57.83 -50.52 2.25
CA GLU A 149 -59.18 -50.50 1.70
C GLU A 149 -59.33 -51.48 0.52
N ASN A 150 -58.38 -51.48 -0.41
CA ASN A 150 -58.36 -52.44 -1.52
C ASN A 150 -58.25 -53.89 -1.05
N GLU A 151 -57.38 -54.18 -0.09
CA GLU A 151 -57.26 -55.52 0.52
C GLU A 151 -58.58 -55.96 1.16
N SER A 152 -59.27 -55.05 1.87
CA SER A 152 -60.59 -55.34 2.46
C SER A 152 -61.65 -55.62 1.40
N ILE A 153 -61.67 -54.86 0.30
CA ILE A 153 -62.61 -55.07 -0.82
C ILE A 153 -62.34 -56.41 -1.50
N GLN A 154 -61.07 -56.75 -1.73
CA GLN A 154 -60.69 -58.04 -2.32
C GLN A 154 -61.11 -59.21 -1.43
N GLY A 155 -60.86 -59.12 -0.12
CA GLY A 155 -61.32 -60.15 0.84
C GLY A 155 -62.83 -60.36 0.79
N ALA A 156 -63.62 -59.27 0.80
CA ALA A 156 -65.07 -59.35 0.68
C ALA A 156 -65.54 -59.94 -0.66
N LEU A 157 -64.84 -59.65 -1.75
CA LEU A 157 -65.12 -60.21 -3.07
C LEU A 157 -64.84 -61.72 -3.11
N GLU A 158 -63.72 -62.17 -2.54
CA GLU A 158 -63.38 -63.59 -2.45
C GLU A 158 -64.38 -64.38 -1.60
N GLU A 159 -64.84 -63.81 -0.49
CA GLU A 159 -65.89 -64.42 0.35
C GLU A 159 -67.21 -64.55 -0.40
N ALA A 160 -67.62 -63.50 -1.13
CA ALA A 160 -68.84 -63.53 -1.94
C ALA A 160 -68.80 -64.56 -3.09
N GLN A 161 -67.62 -64.89 -3.61
CA GLN A 161 -67.44 -65.91 -4.66
C GLN A 161 -67.44 -67.34 -4.12
N ARG A 162 -67.23 -67.54 -2.81
CA ARG A 162 -67.22 -68.85 -2.15
C ARG A 162 -68.57 -69.24 -1.53
N ALA A 163 -69.48 -68.30 -1.39
CA ALA A 163 -70.87 -68.50 -0.93
C ALA A 163 -71.78 -68.96 -2.09
#